data_AF-A0A1Q6JWX0-F1
#
_entry.id   AF-A0A1Q6JWX0-F1
#
_cell.length_a   1.000
_cell.length_b   1.000
_cell.length_c   1.000
_cell.angle_alpha   90.00
_cell.angle_beta   90.00
_cell.angle_gamma   90.00
#
_symmetry.space_group_name_H-M   'P 1'
#
loop_
_entity.id
_entity.type
_entity.pdbx_description
1 polymer ?
#
loop_
_entity_poly.entity_id
_entity_poly.type
_entity_poly.pdbx_seq_one_letter_code
_entity_poly.pdbx_strand_id
1 'polypeptide(L)'
;MNGVIFIASLILFIALAINIFNALNVIEIKKRILLVTGGIFICFIFTIILFNISANGIQYSNIEQKETVKKMIISIFTPINGIILLPIFMRTINGLKSNEITTKEANKKIGIIIIMIIVLFIIENIYFQNIQNGIMNYTKK
;
A
#
# COMPACT_ATOMS: atom_id res chain seq x y z
N MET A 1 19.19 -3.35 -4.39
CA MET A 1 18.38 -2.33 -3.69
C MET A 1 19.28 -1.70 -2.63
N ASN A 2 19.43 -0.37 -2.61
CA ASN A 2 20.30 0.29 -1.64
C ASN A 2 19.88 -0.07 -0.21
N GLY A 3 20.84 -0.39 0.67
CA GLY A 3 20.57 -0.85 2.04
C GLY A 3 19.67 0.11 2.83
N VAL A 4 19.78 1.42 2.59
CA VAL A 4 18.94 2.45 3.20
C VAL A 4 17.46 2.28 2.83
N ILE A 5 17.16 2.07 1.54
CA ILE A 5 15.77 1.88 1.08
C ILE A 5 15.18 0.61 1.68
N PHE A 6 15.98 -0.46 1.75
CA PHE A 6 15.53 -1.71 2.36
C PHE A 6 15.18 -1.53 3.85
N ILE A 7 16.04 -0.86 4.62
CA ILE A 7 15.80 -0.59 6.04
C ILE A 7 14.56 0.29 6.23
N ALA A 8 14.41 1.36 5.44
CA ALA A 8 13.25 2.23 5.49
C ALA A 8 11.95 1.47 5.19
N SER A 9 11.93 0.66 4.13
CA SER A 9 10.79 -0.18 3.79
C SER A 9 10.47 -1.18 4.91
N LEU A 10 11.47 -1.81 5.52
CA LEU A 10 11.27 -2.73 6.64
C LEU A 10 10.58 -2.05 7.84
N ILE A 11 11.04 -0.85 8.21
CA ILE A 11 10.44 -0.06 9.29
C ILE A 11 8.97 0.25 8.98
N LEU A 12 8.66 0.63 7.74
CA LEU A 12 7.27 0.90 7.31
C LEU A 12 6.39 -0.35 7.38
N PHE A 13 6.89 -1.52 6.98
CA PHE A 13 6.14 -2.77 7.11
C PHE A 13 5.89 -3.18 8.56
N ILE A 14 6.87 -2.98 9.45
CA ILE A 14 6.70 -3.24 10.89
C ILE A 14 5.64 -2.30 11.47
N ALA A 15 5.74 -1.00 11.18
CA ALA A 15 4.77 0.00 11.63
C ALA A 15 3.35 -0.34 11.14
N LEU A 16 3.22 -0.74 9.87
CA LEU A 16 1.97 -1.19 9.29
C LEU A 16 1.39 -2.40 10.03
N ALA A 17 2.20 -3.45 10.21
CA ALA A 17 1.78 -4.68 10.86
C ALA A 17 1.29 -4.41 12.30
N ILE A 18 2.03 -3.62 13.07
CA ILE A 18 1.65 -3.23 14.44
C ILE A 18 0.31 -2.47 14.43
N ASN A 19 0.14 -1.49 13.54
CA ASN A 19 -1.06 -0.66 13.50
C ASN A 19 -2.32 -1.48 13.15
N ILE A 20 -2.24 -2.32 12.12
CA ILE A 20 -3.34 -3.22 11.73
C ILE A 20 -3.64 -4.24 12.83
N PHE A 21 -2.61 -4.83 13.43
CA PHE A 21 -2.77 -5.84 14.45
C PHE A 21 -3.45 -5.26 15.71
N ASN A 22 -3.07 -4.05 16.11
CA ASN A 22 -3.72 -3.33 17.21
C ASN A 22 -5.16 -2.92 16.88
N ALA A 23 -5.46 -2.59 15.62
CA ALA A 23 -6.80 -2.25 15.17
C ALA A 23 -7.80 -3.43 15.23
N LEU A 24 -7.33 -4.67 15.33
CA LEU A 24 -8.13 -5.90 15.34
C LEU A 24 -8.09 -6.60 16.71
N ASN A 25 -7.96 -5.85 17.80
CA ASN A 25 -7.76 -6.38 19.15
C ASN A 25 -8.87 -7.33 19.64
N VAL A 26 -10.11 -7.18 19.18
CA VAL A 26 -11.27 -8.03 19.55
C VAL A 26 -11.29 -9.33 18.73
N ILE A 27 -10.53 -9.44 17.65
CA ILE A 27 -10.50 -10.62 16.79
C ILE A 27 -9.50 -11.65 17.31
N GLU A 28 -9.89 -12.93 17.35
CA GLU A 28 -9.01 -14.06 17.63
C GLU A 28 -7.68 -13.99 16.87
N ILE A 29 -6.60 -14.35 17.54
CA ILE A 29 -5.22 -14.23 17.04
C ILE A 29 -5.01 -14.86 15.65
N LYS A 30 -5.54 -16.08 15.41
CA LYS A 30 -5.38 -16.79 14.13
C LYS A 30 -6.03 -16.03 12.97
N LYS A 31 -7.26 -15.53 13.17
CA LYS A 31 -7.99 -14.73 12.17
C LYS A 31 -7.34 -13.37 11.97
N ARG A 32 -6.79 -12.79 13.05
CA ARG A 32 -6.07 -11.51 13.01
C ARG A 32 -4.84 -11.57 12.13
N ILE A 33 -4.02 -12.62 12.28
CA ILE A 33 -2.85 -12.84 11.44
C ILE A 33 -3.27 -12.95 9.96
N LEU A 34 -4.32 -13.71 9.66
CA LEU A 34 -4.84 -13.86 8.31
C LEU A 34 -5.33 -12.52 7.70
N LEU A 35 -6.02 -11.68 8.50
CA LEU A 35 -6.47 -10.36 8.04
C LEU A 35 -5.31 -9.39 7.81
N VAL A 36 -4.28 -9.43 8.67
CA VAL A 36 -3.08 -8.61 8.52
C VAL A 36 -2.33 -9.00 7.25
N THR A 37 -2.02 -10.29 7.07
CA THR A 37 -1.27 -10.76 5.90
C THR A 37 -2.08 -10.58 4.61
N GLY A 38 -3.38 -10.88 4.62
CA GLY A 38 -4.26 -10.66 3.49
C GLY A 38 -4.40 -9.20 3.10
N GLY A 39 -4.53 -8.29 4.08
CA GLY A 39 -4.58 -6.85 3.83
C GLY A 39 -3.31 -6.32 3.19
N ILE A 40 -2.14 -6.69 3.74
CA ILE A 40 -0.84 -6.30 3.18
C ILE A 40 -0.68 -6.85 1.75
N PHE A 41 -1.10 -8.09 1.50
CA PHE A 41 -1.06 -8.71 0.19
C PHE A 41 -1.94 -7.96 -0.83
N ILE A 42 -3.14 -7.52 -0.43
CA ILE A 42 -4.00 -6.70 -1.30
C ILE A 42 -3.32 -5.37 -1.66
N CYS A 43 -2.70 -4.68 -0.69
CA CYS A 43 -1.96 -3.45 -0.96
C CYS A 43 -0.75 -3.68 -1.89
N PHE A 44 -0.10 -4.83 -1.78
CA PHE A 44 0.99 -5.22 -2.67
C PHE A 44 0.51 -5.36 -4.12
N ILE A 45 -0.59 -6.09 -4.34
CA ILE A 45 -1.18 -6.25 -5.67
C ILE A 45 -1.65 -4.90 -6.23
N PHE A 46 -2.30 -4.07 -5.41
CA PHE A 46 -2.72 -2.73 -5.79
C PHE A 46 -1.53 -1.87 -6.27
N THR A 47 -0.42 -1.90 -5.53
CA THR A 47 0.78 -1.12 -5.88
C THR A 47 1.45 -1.64 -7.16
N ILE A 48 1.43 -2.96 -7.41
CA ILE A 48 1.89 -3.54 -8.69
C ILE A 48 1.07 -3.03 -9.86
N ILE A 49 -0.27 -3.02 -9.73
CA ILE A 49 -1.17 -2.55 -10.78
C ILE A 49 -0.87 -1.09 -11.10
N LEU A 50 -0.77 -0.24 -10.06
CA LEU A 50 -0.41 1.17 -10.21
C LEU A 50 0.95 1.37 -10.88
N PHE A 51 1.96 0.60 -10.47
CA PHE A 51 3.27 0.65 -11.12
C PHE A 51 3.15 0.34 -12.62
N ASN A 52 2.46 -0.73 -12.99
CA ASN A 52 2.34 -1.10 -14.40
C ASN A 52 1.58 -0.04 -15.23
N ILE A 53 0.52 0.56 -14.69
CA ILE A 53 -0.23 1.63 -15.35
C ILE A 53 0.66 2.87 -15.51
N SER A 54 1.36 3.26 -14.45
CA SER A 54 2.26 4.41 -14.46
C SER A 54 3.47 4.23 -15.38
N ALA A 55 3.90 2.99 -15.64
CA ALA A 55 5.00 2.68 -16.54
C ALA A 55 4.67 2.85 -18.03
N ASN A 56 3.40 3.08 -18.37
CA ASN A 56 2.97 3.28 -19.76
C ASN A 56 3.67 4.50 -20.38
N GLY A 57 4.30 4.29 -21.53
CA GLY A 57 5.03 5.34 -22.26
C GLY A 57 6.47 5.58 -21.78
N ILE A 58 6.94 4.86 -20.75
CA ILE A 58 8.31 5.00 -20.23
C ILE A 58 9.24 4.02 -20.93
N GLN A 59 10.29 4.54 -21.57
CA GLN A 59 11.32 3.74 -22.22
C GLN A 59 12.43 3.38 -21.24
N TYR A 60 12.47 2.09 -20.86
CA TYR A 60 13.54 1.51 -20.06
C TYR A 60 14.67 1.02 -20.95
N SER A 61 15.94 1.18 -20.50
CA SER A 61 17.08 0.71 -21.28
C SER A 61 17.16 -0.82 -21.35
N ASN A 62 16.73 -1.50 -20.28
CA ASN A 62 16.62 -2.96 -20.22
C ASN A 62 15.58 -3.41 -19.16
N ILE A 63 15.29 -4.72 -19.17
CA ILE A 63 14.33 -5.34 -18.25
C ILE A 63 14.79 -5.25 -16.79
N GLU A 64 16.10 -5.38 -16.54
CA GLU A 64 16.68 -5.36 -15.19
C GLU A 64 16.49 -3.99 -14.51
N GLN A 65 16.62 -2.91 -15.27
CA GLN A 65 16.39 -1.56 -14.80
C GLN A 65 14.92 -1.37 -14.40
N LYS A 66 13.98 -1.81 -15.25
CA LYS A 66 12.54 -1.75 -14.94
C LYS A 66 12.21 -2.55 -13.68
N GLU A 67 12.75 -3.75 -13.54
CA GLU A 67 12.54 -4.57 -12.34
C GLU A 67 13.17 -3.97 -11.08
N THR A 68 14.30 -3.28 -11.20
CA THR A 68 14.91 -2.57 -10.08
C THR A 68 14.04 -1.41 -9.60
N VAL A 69 13.54 -0.59 -10.52
CA VAL A 69 12.63 0.53 -10.21
C VAL A 69 11.31 0.02 -9.64
N LYS A 70 10.75 -1.04 -10.24
CA LYS A 70 9.55 -1.73 -9.75
C LYS A 70 9.71 -2.21 -8.31
N LYS A 71 10.79 -2.92 -8.00
CA LYS A 71 11.07 -3.41 -6.64
C LYS A 71 11.17 -2.25 -5.65
N MET A 72 11.87 -1.18 -6.03
CA MET A 72 11.99 0.02 -5.19
C MET A 72 10.62 0.63 -4.89
N ILE A 73 9.83 0.95 -5.93
CA ILE A 73 8.51 1.57 -5.78
C ILE A 73 7.60 0.67 -4.95
N ILE A 74 7.47 -0.60 -5.29
CA ILE A 74 6.58 -1.53 -4.58
C ILE A 74 6.99 -1.67 -3.12
N SER A 75 8.30 -1.75 -2.81
CA SER A 75 8.77 -1.92 -1.43
C SER A 75 8.43 -0.75 -0.51
N ILE A 76 8.37 0.47 -1.06
CA ILE A 76 8.10 1.70 -0.31
C ILE A 76 6.60 1.98 -0.25
N PHE A 77 5.92 1.86 -1.40
CA PHE A 77 4.53 2.30 -1.52
C PHE A 77 3.51 1.28 -1.03
N THR A 78 3.83 -0.02 -1.08
CA THR A 78 2.97 -1.05 -0.48
C THR A 78 2.68 -0.76 0.99
N PRO A 79 3.70 -0.56 1.86
CA PRO A 79 3.42 -0.28 3.26
C PRO A 79 2.82 1.11 3.50
N ILE A 80 3.16 2.13 2.69
CA ILE A 80 2.54 3.47 2.78
C ILE A 80 1.03 3.39 2.52
N ASN A 81 0.63 2.76 1.41
CA ASN A 81 -0.78 2.53 1.07
C ASN A 81 -1.48 1.72 2.16
N GLY A 82 -0.81 0.70 2.67
CA GLY A 82 -1.30 -0.08 3.80
C GLY A 82 -1.55 0.77 5.03
N ILE A 83 -0.62 1.65 5.42
CA ILE A 83 -0.71 2.48 6.63
C ILE A 83 -1.90 3.43 6.54
N ILE A 84 -2.16 3.96 5.34
CA ILE A 84 -3.25 4.92 5.12
C ILE A 84 -4.61 4.20 5.13
N LEU A 85 -4.73 3.05 4.47
CA LEU A 85 -6.02 2.42 4.18
C LEU A 85 -6.41 1.34 5.21
N LEU A 86 -5.48 0.43 5.53
CA LEU A 86 -5.80 -0.79 6.26
C LEU A 86 -6.23 -0.54 7.71
N PRO A 87 -5.64 0.38 8.50
CA PRO A 87 -6.11 0.66 9.86
C PRO A 87 -7.57 1.12 9.90
N ILE A 88 -8.01 1.95 8.95
CA ILE A 88 -9.39 2.44 8.88
C ILE A 88 -10.34 1.27 8.58
N PHE A 89 -9.97 0.43 7.62
CA PHE A 89 -10.73 -0.77 7.25
C PHE A 89 -10.82 -1.76 8.42
N MET A 90 -9.70 -2.04 9.07
CA MET A 90 -9.62 -2.98 10.20
C MET A 90 -10.38 -2.50 11.42
N ARG A 91 -10.29 -1.22 11.78
CA ARG A 91 -11.11 -0.64 12.86
C ARG A 91 -12.60 -0.73 12.55
N THR A 92 -12.98 -0.64 11.28
CA THR A 92 -14.37 -0.82 10.86
C THR A 92 -14.84 -2.27 11.05
N ILE A 93 -14.01 -3.26 10.67
CA ILE A 93 -14.30 -4.68 10.93
C ILE A 93 -14.39 -4.95 12.44
N ASN A 94 -13.42 -4.46 13.22
CA ASN A 94 -13.36 -4.67 14.66
C ASN A 94 -14.56 -4.05 15.38
N GLY A 95 -14.97 -2.84 14.96
CA GLY A 95 -16.14 -2.15 15.50
C GLY A 95 -17.46 -2.87 15.17
N LEU A 96 -17.60 -3.42 13.96
CA LEU A 96 -18.76 -4.24 13.62
C LEU A 96 -18.82 -5.51 14.47
N LYS A 97 -17.67 -6.16 14.68
CA LYS A 97 -17.60 -7.41 15.45
C LYS A 97 -17.89 -7.21 16.94
N SER A 98 -17.53 -6.05 17.48
CA SER A 98 -17.79 -5.66 18.87
C SER A 98 -19.15 -5.00 19.09
N ASN A 99 -19.94 -4.81 18.02
CA ASN A 99 -21.17 -3.99 18.02
C ASN A 99 -20.95 -2.53 18.48
N GLU A 100 -19.71 -2.03 18.42
CA GLU A 100 -19.38 -0.62 18.70
C GLU A 100 -19.88 0.33 17.60
N ILE A 101 -20.03 -0.16 16.37
CA ILE A 101 -20.59 0.61 15.26
C ILE A 101 -21.68 -0.17 14.56
N THR A 102 -22.64 0.57 14.01
CA THR A 102 -23.72 0.02 13.18
C THR A 102 -23.25 -0.29 11.76
N THR A 103 -24.00 -1.13 11.05
CA THR A 103 -23.79 -1.38 9.61
C THR A 103 -23.87 -0.11 8.77
N LYS A 104 -24.75 0.83 9.14
CA LYS A 104 -24.89 2.13 8.47
C LYS A 104 -23.62 2.98 8.62
N GLU A 105 -23.03 3.02 9.80
CA GLU A 105 -21.77 3.73 10.04
C GLU A 105 -20.60 3.07 9.33
N ALA A 106 -20.54 1.73 9.33
CA ALA A 106 -19.54 0.99 8.58
C ALA A 106 -19.60 1.30 7.08
N ASN A 107 -20.81 1.33 6.48
CA ASN A 107 -20.99 1.69 5.06
C ASN A 107 -20.47 3.10 4.76
N LYS A 108 -20.70 4.07 5.66
CA LYS A 108 -20.17 5.43 5.52
C LYS A 108 -18.64 5.44 5.56
N LYS A 109 -18.03 4.71 6.50
CA LYS A 109 -16.55 4.58 6.60
C LYS A 109 -15.96 3.91 5.36
N ILE A 110 -16.59 2.85 4.85
CA ILE A 110 -16.19 2.18 3.61
C ILE A 110 -16.27 3.14 2.42
N GLY A 111 -17.34 3.95 2.32
CA GLY A 111 -17.45 4.99 1.29
C GLY A 111 -16.28 5.98 1.31
N ILE A 112 -15.85 6.41 2.51
CA ILE A 112 -14.67 7.28 2.66
C ILE A 112 -13.39 6.57 2.20
N ILE A 113 -13.19 5.31 2.56
CA ILE A 113 -12.03 4.51 2.13
C ILE A 113 -11.98 4.42 0.59
N ILE A 114 -13.12 4.20 -0.07
CA ILE A 114 -13.18 4.13 -1.54
C ILE A 114 -12.74 5.45 -2.16
N ILE A 115 -13.21 6.58 -1.64
CA ILE A 115 -12.79 7.91 -2.11
C ILE A 115 -11.28 8.10 -1.91
N MET A 116 -10.74 7.69 -0.75
CA MET A 116 -9.30 7.76 -0.48
C MET A 116 -8.48 6.91 -1.47
N ILE A 117 -8.94 5.71 -1.82
CA ILE A 117 -8.28 4.85 -2.81
C ILE A 117 -8.22 5.55 -4.18
N ILE A 118 -9.30 6.19 -4.62
CA ILE A 118 -9.34 6.91 -5.90
C ILE A 118 -8.34 8.07 -5.90
N VAL A 119 -8.32 8.86 -4.82
CA VAL A 119 -7.39 9.99 -4.68
C VAL A 119 -5.94 9.51 -4.65
N LEU A 120 -5.64 8.48 -3.86
CA LEU A 120 -4.30 7.87 -3.82
C LEU A 120 -3.89 7.36 -5.19
N PHE A 121 -4.78 6.68 -5.90
CA PHE A 121 -4.50 6.16 -7.24
C PHE A 121 -4.06 7.26 -8.20
N ILE A 122 -4.76 8.40 -8.23
CA ILE A 122 -4.42 9.53 -9.11
C ILE A 122 -3.06 10.12 -8.73
N ILE A 123 -2.86 10.39 -7.43
CA ILE A 123 -1.62 11.00 -6.93
C ILE A 123 -0.43 10.08 -7.16
N GLU A 124 -0.54 8.80 -6.81
CA GLU A 124 0.53 7.83 -6.94
C GLU A 124 0.85 7.53 -8.40
N ASN A 125 -0.14 7.51 -9.30
CA ASN A 125 0.14 7.32 -10.72
C ASN A 125 1.05 8.45 -11.26
N ILE A 126 0.75 9.70 -10.92
CA ILE A 126 1.58 10.86 -11.30
C ILE A 126 2.96 10.76 -10.64
N TYR A 127 3.00 10.43 -9.33
CA TYR A 127 4.25 10.34 -8.58
C TYR A 127 5.15 9.22 -9.11
N PHE A 128 4.60 8.06 -9.44
CA PHE A 128 5.34 6.92 -9.97
C PHE A 128 5.88 7.23 -11.36
N GLN A 129 5.11 7.89 -12.23
CA GLN A 129 5.61 8.37 -13.52
C GLN A 129 6.82 9.29 -13.34
N ASN A 130 6.73 10.23 -12.40
CA ASN A 130 7.82 11.16 -12.10
C ASN A 130 9.07 10.45 -11.57
N ILE A 131 8.93 9.48 -10.64
CA ILE A 131 10.07 8.68 -10.16
C ILE A 131 10.72 7.92 -11.32
N GLN A 132 9.93 7.21 -12.12
CA GLN A 132 10.42 6.39 -13.22
C GLN A 132 11.17 7.23 -14.27
N ASN A 133 10.60 8.37 -14.67
CA ASN A 133 11.24 9.31 -15.58
C ASN A 133 12.50 9.95 -14.98
N GLY A 134 12.44 10.32 -13.70
CA GLY A 134 13.59 10.87 -12.98
C GLY A 134 14.77 9.91 -13.01
N ILE A 135 14.55 8.65 -12.63
CA ILE A 135 15.59 7.60 -12.67
C ILE A 135 16.12 7.43 -14.09
N MET A 136 15.24 7.42 -15.10
CA MET A 136 15.65 7.25 -16.50
C MET A 136 16.57 8.38 -16.98
N ASN A 137 16.25 9.62 -16.63
CA ASN A 137 17.02 10.80 -17.03
C ASN A 137 18.42 10.83 -16.40
N TYR A 138 18.58 10.32 -15.18
CA TYR A 138 19.90 10.18 -14.55
C TYR A 138 20.75 9.08 -15.20
N THR A 139 20.13 8.02 -15.73
CA THR A 139 20.85 6.91 -16.37
C THR A 139 21.22 7.15 -17.83
N LYS A 140 20.69 8.21 -18.46
CA LYS A 140 21.01 8.62 -19.84
C LYS A 140 22.13 9.66 -19.91
N LYS A 141 22.56 10.22 -18.78
CA LYS A 141 23.76 11.07 -18.66
C LYS A 141 24.98 10.19 -18.37
#